data_AF-A0A7S2E278-F1
#
_entry.id   AF-A0A7S2E278-F1
#
_cell.length_a   1.000
_cell.length_b   1.000
_cell.length_c   1.000
_cell.angle_alpha   90.00
_cell.angle_beta   90.00
_cell.angle_gamma   90.00
#
_symmetry.space_group_name_H-M   'P 1'
#
loop_
_entity.id
_entity.type
_entity.pdbx_description
1 polymer ?
#
loop_
_entity_poly.entity_id
_entity_poly.type
_entity_poly.pdbx_seq_one_letter_code
_entity_poly.pdbx_strand_id
1 'polypeptide(L)'
;NGKHNMKVFEVPLSHSSLNHDDAFILDAGEKILRFYGDQASAFEKNQCNLVAEKMEAEADRCGRCKTVLVDLSNPGEETALFWKLLGGEHEIKNTEEESLLPDTFTPQLL
;
A
#
# COMPACT_ATOMS: atom_id res chain seq x y z
N ASN A 1 -6.66 26.06 1.25
CA ASN A 1 -5.30 25.64 0.85
C ASN A 1 -4.72 24.73 1.92
N GLY A 2 -5.08 23.44 1.91
CA GLY A 2 -4.50 22.46 2.82
C GLY A 2 -3.13 22.05 2.32
N LYS A 3 -2.08 22.34 3.08
CA LYS A 3 -0.77 21.70 2.87
C LYS A 3 -0.95 20.24 3.30
N HIS A 4 -1.10 19.32 2.35
CA HIS A 4 -0.96 17.90 2.62
C HIS A 4 0.52 17.64 2.91
N ASN A 5 0.89 17.73 4.19
CA ASN A 5 2.18 17.24 4.67
C ASN A 5 2.14 15.71 4.55
N MET A 6 2.47 15.19 3.38
CA MET A 6 2.53 13.75 3.14
C MET A 6 3.59 13.14 4.04
N LYS A 7 3.20 12.09 4.77
CA LYS A 7 4.08 11.31 5.64
C LYS A 7 4.15 9.91 5.06
N VAL A 8 5.37 9.42 4.89
CA VAL A 8 5.62 8.01 4.60
C VAL A 8 5.91 7.33 5.92
N PHE A 9 5.13 6.31 6.26
CA PHE A 9 5.31 5.51 7.46
C PHE A 9 5.00 4.05 7.16
N GLU A 10 5.61 3.15 7.91
CA GLU A 10 5.36 1.72 7.80
C GLU A 10 4.01 1.39 8.45
N VAL A 11 3.23 0.54 7.78
CA VAL A 11 1.95 0.02 8.26
C VAL A 11 2.00 -1.51 8.34
N PRO A 12 1.13 -2.15 9.14
CA PRO A 12 1.04 -3.60 9.13
C PRO A 12 0.86 -4.18 7.72
N LEU A 13 1.54 -5.28 7.43
CA LEU A 13 1.36 -6.01 6.16
C LEU A 13 0.03 -6.78 6.20
N SER A 14 -1.07 -6.06 6.00
CA SER A 14 -2.43 -6.60 6.02
C SER A 14 -3.31 -5.84 5.04
N HIS A 15 -4.28 -6.52 4.42
CA HIS A 15 -5.29 -5.87 3.59
C HIS A 15 -6.02 -4.74 4.36
N SER A 16 -6.15 -4.87 5.68
CA SER A 16 -6.83 -3.87 6.53
C SER A 16 -6.08 -2.53 6.61
N SER A 17 -4.81 -2.48 6.19
CA SER A 17 -4.05 -1.23 6.11
C SER A 17 -4.26 -0.47 4.80
N LEU A 18 -4.89 -1.09 3.80
CA LEU A 18 -5.19 -0.45 2.53
C LEU A 18 -6.44 0.43 2.63
N ASN A 19 -6.42 1.54 1.91
CA ASN A 19 -7.59 2.37 1.69
C ASN A 19 -7.58 2.93 0.25
N HIS A 20 -8.71 3.49 -0.19
CA HIS A 20 -8.80 4.09 -1.53
C HIS A 20 -8.20 5.51 -1.63
N ASP A 21 -7.93 6.18 -0.52
CA ASP A 21 -7.47 7.57 -0.47
C ASP A 21 -5.94 7.70 -0.58
N ASP A 22 -5.19 6.63 -0.31
CA ASP A 22 -3.73 6.64 -0.22
C ASP A 22 -3.05 5.79 -1.31
N ALA A 23 -1.73 5.94 -1.40
CA ALA A 23 -0.85 5.13 -2.23
C ALA A 23 0.12 4.32 -1.35
N PHE A 24 0.31 3.05 -1.69
CA PHE A 24 1.03 2.07 -0.87
C PHE A 24 2.20 1.46 -1.63
N ILE A 25 3.24 1.07 -0.89
CA ILE A 25 4.41 0.37 -1.39
C ILE A 25 4.57 -0.91 -0.59
N LEU A 26 4.71 -2.04 -1.28
CA LEU A 26 4.93 -3.35 -0.69
C LEU A 26 6.23 -3.93 -1.23
N ASP A 27 7.21 -4.12 -0.35
CA ASP A 27 8.47 -4.77 -0.68
C ASP A 27 8.30 -6.31 -0.64
N ALA A 28 8.30 -6.92 -1.82
CA ALA A 28 8.18 -8.36 -2.03
C ALA A 28 9.53 -9.04 -2.33
N GLY A 29 10.66 -8.42 -1.94
CA GLY A 29 11.98 -8.96 -2.21
C GLY A 29 12.44 -8.68 -3.64
N GLU A 30 12.18 -9.54 -4.61
CA GLU A 30 12.62 -9.26 -5.99
C GLU A 30 11.73 -8.23 -6.71
N LYS A 31 10.59 -7.86 -6.11
CA LYS A 31 9.65 -6.88 -6.66
C LYS A 31 9.28 -5.84 -5.60
N ILE A 32 9.12 -4.60 -6.02
CA ILE A 32 8.47 -3.55 -5.23
C ILE A 32 7.13 -3.27 -5.88
N LEU A 33 6.05 -3.65 -5.19
CA LEU A 33 4.70 -3.49 -5.69
C LEU A 33 4.16 -2.13 -5.22
N ARG A 34 3.72 -1.30 -6.15
CA ARG A 34 2.98 -0.07 -5.84
C ARG A 34 1.51 -0.33 -6.03
N PHE A 35 0.71 0.13 -5.08
CA PHE A 35 -0.73 0.15 -5.21
C PHE A 35 -1.22 1.59 -5.07
N TYR A 36 -2.11 2.03 -5.94
CA TYR A 36 -2.73 3.35 -5.86
C TYR A 36 -4.20 3.18 -5.57
N GLY A 37 -4.65 3.72 -4.45
CA GLY A 37 -6.06 3.89 -4.19
C GLY A 37 -6.70 4.74 -5.29
N ASP A 38 -7.96 4.43 -5.61
CA ASP A 38 -8.70 5.11 -6.68
C ASP A 38 -8.84 6.60 -6.43
N GLN A 39 -8.97 6.99 -5.16
CA GLN A 39 -9.11 8.36 -4.69
C GLN A 39 -7.77 9.04 -4.37
N ALA A 40 -6.66 8.31 -4.41
CA ALA A 40 -5.34 8.87 -4.15
C ALA A 40 -4.98 9.98 -5.14
N SER A 41 -4.48 11.08 -4.60
CA SER A 41 -4.16 12.28 -5.35
C SER A 41 -2.97 12.04 -6.29
N ALA A 42 -2.86 12.87 -7.33
CA ALA A 42 -1.69 12.85 -8.22
C ALA A 42 -0.37 13.08 -7.45
N PHE A 43 -0.41 13.83 -6.34
CA PHE A 43 0.75 14.07 -5.50
C PHE A 43 1.16 12.81 -4.73
N GLU A 44 0.21 12.11 -4.09
CA GLU A 44 0.47 10.85 -3.39
C GLU A 44 0.99 9.77 -4.33
N LYS A 45 0.36 9.61 -5.50
CA LYS A 45 0.80 8.68 -6.55
C LYS A 45 2.24 8.97 -6.98
N ASN A 46 2.58 10.24 -7.21
CA ASN A 46 3.93 10.64 -7.61
C ASN A 46 4.97 10.41 -6.49
N GLN A 47 4.65 10.75 -5.24
CA GLN A 47 5.56 10.51 -4.12
C GLN A 47 5.76 9.00 -3.87
N CYS A 48 4.70 8.20 -3.96
CA CYS A 48 4.78 6.75 -3.89
C CYS A 48 5.71 6.18 -4.98
N ASN A 49 5.61 6.68 -6.23
CA ASN A 49 6.55 6.32 -7.29
C ASN A 49 8.00 6.65 -6.94
N LEU A 50 8.26 7.88 -6.49
CA LEU A 50 9.63 8.33 -6.17
C LEU A 50 10.26 7.52 -5.02
N VAL A 51 9.47 7.17 -4.00
CA VAL A 51 9.94 6.32 -2.90
C VAL A 51 10.23 4.90 -3.38
N ALA A 52 9.37 4.32 -4.22
CA ALA A 52 9.58 2.98 -4.76
C ALA A 52 10.82 2.92 -5.68
N GLU A 53 11.02 3.92 -6.55
CA GLU A 53 12.21 4.03 -7.40
C GLU A 53 13.49 4.16 -6.56
N LYS A 54 13.43 4.93 -5.47
CA LYS A 54 14.53 5.04 -4.52
C LYS A 54 14.82 3.69 -3.84
N MET A 55 13.79 2.98 -3.39
CA MET A 55 13.92 1.63 -2.82
C MET A 55 14.51 0.64 -3.84
N GLU A 56 14.11 0.71 -5.11
CA GLU A 56 14.69 -0.14 -6.17
C GLU A 56 16.18 0.17 -6.38
N ALA A 57 16.57 1.44 -6.38
CA ALA A 57 17.95 1.85 -6.57
C ALA A 57 18.85 1.52 -5.38
N GLU A 58 18.32 1.59 -4.16
CA GLU A 58 19.02 1.27 -2.91
C GLU A 58 18.98 -0.23 -2.59
N ALA A 59 18.12 -1.00 -3.25
CA ALA A 59 18.04 -2.44 -3.08
C ALA A 59 19.36 -3.08 -3.55
N ASP A 60 20.15 -3.59 -2.61
CA ASP A 60 21.34 -4.42 -2.87
C ASP A 60 20.94 -5.82 -3.39
N ARG A 61 20.14 -5.84 -4.46
CA ARG A 61 19.54 -7.02 -5.08
C ARG A 61 20.13 -7.26 -6.48
N CYS A 62 21.32 -6.72 -6.74
CA CYS A 62 22.05 -6.81 -8.02
C CYS A 62 21.21 -6.39 -9.24
N GLY A 63 20.34 -5.38 -9.10
CA GLY A 63 19.47 -4.92 -10.19
C GLY A 63 18.29 -5.85 -10.55
N ARG A 64 18.09 -6.94 -9.79
CA ARG A 64 16.93 -7.84 -9.95
C ARG A 64 15.64 -7.26 -9.36
N CYS A 65 15.75 -6.29 -8.46
CA CYS A 65 14.59 -5.60 -7.93
C CYS A 65 13.92 -4.80 -9.04
N LYS A 66 12.60 -4.96 -9.19
CA LYS A 66 11.81 -4.21 -10.16
C LYS A 66 10.59 -3.61 -9.49
N THR A 67 10.36 -2.33 -9.73
CA THR A 67 9.14 -1.66 -9.32
C THR A 67 8.01 -1.96 -10.31
N VAL A 68 6.87 -2.42 -9.81
CA VAL A 68 5.69 -2.75 -10.62
C VAL A 68 4.44 -2.08 -10.03
N LEU A 69 3.56 -1.57 -10.87
CA LEU A 69 2.26 -1.06 -10.45
C LEU A 69 1.25 -2.21 -10.44
N VAL A 70 0.55 -2.36 -9.32
CA VAL A 70 -0.58 -3.27 -9.17
C VAL A 70 -1.82 -2.60 -9.75
N ASP A 71 -2.35 -3.18 -10.82
CA ASP A 71 -3.60 -2.77 -11.45
C ASP A 71 -4.70 -3.78 -11.11
N LEU A 72 -5.67 -3.36 -10.31
CA LEU A 72 -6.81 -4.21 -9.93
C LEU A 72 -7.84 -4.34 -11.07
N SER A 73 -7.84 -3.41 -12.04
CA SER A 73 -8.75 -3.46 -13.20
C SER A 73 -8.30 -4.44 -14.27
N ASN A 74 -7.01 -4.79 -14.27
CA ASN A 74 -6.40 -5.77 -15.16
C ASN A 74 -5.52 -6.74 -14.34
N PRO A 75 -6.14 -7.69 -13.61
CA PRO A 75 -5.41 -8.54 -12.67
C PRO A 75 -4.42 -9.47 -13.38
N GLY A 76 -3.20 -9.52 -12.84
CA GLY A 76 -2.09 -10.36 -13.33
C GLY A 76 -1.36 -11.11 -12.20
N GLU A 77 -0.15 -11.61 -12.49
CA GLU A 77 0.69 -12.32 -11.51
C GLU A 77 1.01 -11.42 -10.30
N GLU A 78 1.27 -10.14 -10.55
CA GLU A 78 1.62 -9.15 -9.54
C GLU A 78 0.44 -8.81 -8.64
N THR A 79 -0.78 -8.76 -9.18
CA THR A 79 -2.01 -8.62 -8.40
C THR A 79 -2.24 -9.83 -7.51
N ALA A 80 -2.02 -11.05 -8.03
CA ALA A 80 -2.11 -12.27 -7.24
C ALA A 80 -1.04 -12.33 -6.13
N LEU A 81 0.19 -11.92 -6.42
CA LEU A 81 1.27 -11.83 -5.44
C LEU A 81 0.96 -10.79 -4.36
N PHE A 82 0.47 -9.62 -4.75
CA PHE A 82 0.05 -8.56 -3.84
C PHE A 82 -0.95 -9.07 -2.81
N TRP A 83 -2.07 -9.64 -3.27
CA TRP A 83 -3.09 -10.18 -2.37
C TRP A 83 -2.60 -11.36 -1.54
N LYS A 84 -1.79 -12.26 -2.13
CA LYS A 84 -1.17 -13.36 -1.38
C LYS A 84 -0.33 -12.87 -0.21
N LEU A 85 0.47 -11.81 -0.40
CA LEU A 85 1.32 -11.24 0.65
C LEU A 85 0.49 -10.54 1.74
N LEU A 86 -0.69 -10.03 1.41
CA LEU A 86 -1.63 -9.40 2.34
C LEU A 86 -2.56 -10.39 3.06
N GLY A 87 -2.41 -11.70 2.82
CA GLY A 87 -3.21 -12.75 3.45
C GLY A 87 -4.48 -13.15 2.68
N GLY A 88 -4.63 -12.70 1.43
CA GLY A 88 -5.78 -12.99 0.58
C GLY A 88 -6.39 -11.72 -0.01
N GLU A 89 -7.23 -11.89 -1.03
CA GLU A 89 -8.00 -10.81 -1.63
C GLU A 89 -9.13 -10.37 -0.70
N HIS A 90 -9.29 -9.06 -0.53
CA HIS A 90 -10.34 -8.48 0.31
C HIS A 90 -10.82 -7.15 -0.27
N GLU A 91 -12.00 -6.72 0.14
CA GLU A 91 -12.50 -5.38 -0.17
C GLU A 91 -11.61 -4.31 0.48
N ILE A 92 -11.26 -3.28 -0.29
CA ILE A 92 -10.49 -2.14 0.20
C ILE A 92 -11.48 -1.14 0.78
N LYS A 93 -11.19 -0.64 1.98
CA LYS A 93 -12.10 0.25 2.69
C LYS A 93 -11.91 1.70 2.24
N ASN A 94 -12.95 2.51 2.37
CA ASN A 94 -12.81 3.96 2.32
C ASN A 94 -12.36 4.47 3.70
N THR A 95 -11.53 5.51 3.73
CA THR A 95 -10.95 6.04 4.98
C THR A 95 -12.01 6.51 5.99
N GLU A 96 -13.20 6.88 5.51
CA GLU A 96 -14.34 7.27 6.36
C GLU A 96 -14.86 6.11 7.23
N GLU A 97 -14.79 4.85 6.75
CA GLU A 97 -15.29 3.68 7.48
C GLU A 97 -14.39 3.27 8.66
N GLU A 98 -13.07 3.52 8.57
CA GLU A 98 -12.10 3.27 9.63
C GLU A 98 -12.36 4.18 10.85
N SER A 99 -12.81 5.43 10.61
CA SER A 99 -13.12 6.42 11.66
C SER A 99 -14.43 6.16 12.41
N LEU A 100 -15.29 5.30 11.85
CA LEU A 100 -16.58 4.91 12.42
C LEU A 100 -16.49 3.63 13.27
N LEU A 101 -15.34 2.96 13.26
CA LEU A 101 -15.08 1.89 14.22
C LEU A 101 -14.90 2.55 15.60
N PRO A 102 -15.78 2.28 16.58
CA PRO A 102 -15.54 2.77 17.93
C PRO A 102 -14.18 2.21 18.37
N ASP A 103 -13.29 3.07 18.88
CA ASP A 103 -12.03 2.68 19.51
C ASP A 103 -12.29 1.42 20.34
N THR A 104 -11.85 0.26 19.86
CA THR A 104 -12.13 -1.03 20.52
C THR A 104 -11.31 -1.10 21.81
N PHE A 105 -11.77 -0.42 22.85
CA PHE A 105 -11.54 -0.77 24.24
C PHE A 105 -12.24 -2.10 24.52
N THR A 106 -11.65 -3.19 24.04
CA THR A 106 -12.02 -4.54 24.48
C THR A 106 -10.94 -5.02 25.45
N PRO A 107 -11.24 -5.16 26.76
CA PRO A 107 -10.33 -5.85 27.67
C PRO A 107 -10.29 -7.33 27.29
N GLN A 108 -9.09 -7.86 27.05
CA GLN A 108 -8.88 -9.31 26.86
C GLN A 108 -8.77 -9.99 28.23
N LEU A 109 -9.58 -11.04 28.43
CA LEU A 109 -9.48 -11.97 29.55
C LEU A 109 -8.35 -12.98 29.25
N LEU A 110 -7.53 -13.29 30.27
CA LEU A 110 -6.40 -14.24 30.19
C LEU A 110 -6.82 -15.64 29.71
#